data_AF-A0A4Q9Y083-F1
#
_entry.id   AF-A0A4Q9Y083-F1
#
_cell.length_a   1.000
_cell.length_b   1.000
_cell.length_c   1.000
_cell.angle_alpha   90.00
_cell.angle_beta   90.00
_cell.angle_gamma   90.00
#
_symmetry.space_group_name_H-M   'P 1'
#
loop_
_entity.id
_entity.type
_entity.pdbx_description
1 polymer ?
#
loop_
_entity_poly.entity_id
_entity_poly.type
_entity_poly.pdbx_seq_one_letter_code
_entity_poly.pdbx_strand_id
1 'polypeptide(L)'
;MWKGPKQILVAIMALTGLWAGTAHIQAADEASLATAPSGLNQLDKLFTLPATFSGGATNSASIANVTNTSSPNTQAVQIINGKKQLGGFWSNDANRFDLNKDATFKMWVYLGTSTSTSKAGDGMAFVLQNDPSGTSASAKVSSSNIIGETLGVWGVDTNNKLQDTQEFAKTAIQNSWALEAVQD
;
A
#
# COMPACT_ATOMS: atom_id res chain seq x y z
N MET A 1 44.72 7.21 47.99
CA MET A 1 43.37 6.61 47.97
C MET A 1 42.44 7.49 48.80
N TRP A 2 41.63 8.32 48.15
CA TRP A 2 40.73 9.31 48.76
C TRP A 2 39.30 8.76 48.80
N LYS A 3 38.61 8.89 49.94
CA LYS A 3 37.13 9.01 50.02
C LYS A 3 36.75 9.89 51.22
N GLY A 4 36.50 11.17 50.93
CA GLY A 4 35.87 12.12 51.84
C GLY A 4 34.33 12.07 51.80
N PRO A 5 33.65 12.74 52.74
CA PRO A 5 32.22 12.54 53.05
C PRO A 5 31.24 13.32 52.16
N LYS A 6 29.97 12.89 52.24
CA LYS A 6 28.77 13.42 51.57
C LYS A 6 28.20 14.68 52.25
N GLN A 7 27.24 15.31 51.55
CA GLN A 7 26.35 16.46 51.84
C GLN A 7 26.84 17.75 51.15
N ILE A 8 26.06 18.55 50.41
CA ILE A 8 24.67 19.04 50.60
C ILE A 8 23.98 19.29 49.23
N LEU A 9 22.65 19.20 49.26
CA LEU A 9 21.65 19.51 48.24
C LEU A 9 21.78 20.93 47.64
N VAL A 10 21.73 21.08 46.32
CA VAL A 10 21.36 22.35 45.66
C VAL A 10 20.35 22.06 44.57
N ALA A 11 19.12 22.55 44.76
CA ALA A 11 18.12 22.67 43.71
C ALA A 11 18.51 23.85 42.79
N ILE A 12 18.60 23.60 41.49
CA ILE A 12 18.62 24.65 40.47
C ILE A 12 17.49 24.35 39.50
N MET A 13 16.37 25.06 39.67
CA MET A 13 15.45 25.35 38.57
C MET A 13 15.98 26.59 37.85
N ALA A 14 16.32 26.47 36.56
CA ALA A 14 15.76 27.32 35.50
C ALA A 14 16.37 26.96 34.13
N LEU A 15 15.44 26.67 33.22
CA LEU A 15 15.46 26.71 31.76
C LEU A 15 16.77 27.15 31.07
N THR A 16 17.23 26.34 30.11
CA THR A 16 17.25 26.67 28.66
C THR A 16 17.95 25.56 27.88
N GLY A 17 17.34 25.14 26.79
CA GLY A 17 17.94 24.20 25.85
C GLY A 17 16.88 23.38 25.14
N LEU A 18 16.38 23.92 24.02
CA LEU A 18 15.83 23.10 22.94
C LEU A 18 16.92 22.10 22.52
N TRP A 19 16.91 20.92 23.14
CA TRP A 19 17.50 19.73 22.54
C TRP A 19 16.36 19.11 21.73
N ALA A 20 16.42 19.31 20.42
CA ALA A 20 15.64 18.53 19.48
C ALA A 20 16.02 17.07 19.71
N GLY A 21 15.23 16.37 20.52
CA GLY A 21 15.31 14.93 20.62
C GLY A 21 15.11 14.40 19.21
N THR A 22 16.12 13.72 18.67
CA THR A 22 15.91 12.75 17.62
C THR A 22 14.71 11.92 18.04
N ALA A 23 13.61 12.03 17.29
CA ALA A 23 12.55 11.04 17.40
C ALA A 23 13.24 9.71 17.08
N HIS A 24 13.49 8.93 18.13
CA HIS A 24 13.78 7.52 17.93
C HIS A 24 12.50 6.97 17.30
N ILE A 25 12.53 6.76 15.98
CA ILE A 25 11.59 5.83 15.36
C ILE A 25 11.98 4.49 15.97
N GLN A 26 11.27 4.14 17.05
CA GLN A 26 11.24 2.76 17.52
C GLN A 26 10.83 1.94 16.31
N ALA A 27 11.61 0.90 15.99
CA ALA A 27 11.23 -0.07 14.99
C ALA A 27 9.78 -0.46 15.29
N ALA A 28 8.87 -0.16 14.36
CA ALA A 28 7.50 -0.59 14.49
C ALA A 28 7.55 -2.12 14.67
N ASP A 29 6.79 -2.66 15.63
CA ASP A 29 6.53 -4.10 15.67
C ASP A 29 6.25 -4.57 14.23
N GLU A 30 6.90 -5.66 13.81
CA GLU A 30 6.70 -6.24 12.47
C GLU A 30 5.19 -6.37 12.21
N ALA A 31 4.66 -5.48 11.36
CA ALA A 31 3.23 -5.46 11.15
C ALA A 31 2.85 -6.77 10.42
N SER A 32 1.86 -7.45 10.96
CA SER A 32 1.42 -8.75 10.47
C SER A 32 -0.06 -8.90 10.74
N LEU A 33 -0.66 -9.99 10.26
CA LEU A 33 -2.03 -10.32 10.65
C LEU A 33 -2.18 -10.47 12.17
N ALA A 34 -1.09 -10.70 12.92
CA ALA A 34 -1.14 -10.81 14.38
C ALA A 34 -1.13 -9.45 15.11
N THR A 35 -0.73 -8.38 14.44
CA THR A 35 -0.67 -7.01 15.00
C THR A 35 -1.61 -6.04 14.30
N ALA A 36 -2.34 -6.50 13.27
CA ALA A 36 -3.26 -5.65 12.51
C ALA A 36 -4.35 -5.03 13.43
N PRO A 37 -4.67 -3.74 13.23
CA PRO A 37 -5.71 -3.04 13.98
C PRO A 37 -7.11 -3.50 13.55
N SER A 38 -8.13 -3.17 14.35
CA SER A 38 -9.53 -3.47 14.03
C SER A 38 -9.96 -2.87 12.69
N GLY A 39 -10.74 -3.65 11.93
CA GLY A 39 -11.21 -3.28 10.61
C GLY A 39 -12.50 -4.00 10.21
N LEU A 40 -12.78 -4.05 8.90
CA LEU A 40 -13.97 -4.70 8.34
C LEU A 40 -13.76 -6.23 8.25
N ASN A 41 -14.84 -7.01 8.20
CA ASN A 41 -14.80 -8.49 8.16
C ASN A 41 -15.68 -9.14 7.09
N GLN A 42 -16.12 -8.35 6.11
CA GLN A 42 -16.89 -8.81 4.96
C GLN A 42 -16.35 -8.15 3.69
N LEU A 43 -15.03 -8.16 3.55
CA LEU A 43 -14.36 -7.46 2.45
C LEU A 43 -14.77 -8.02 1.07
N ASP A 44 -15.10 -9.30 1.00
CA ASP A 44 -15.62 -9.99 -0.19
C ASP A 44 -16.97 -9.44 -0.67
N LYS A 45 -17.76 -8.84 0.24
CA LYS A 45 -19.02 -8.17 -0.13
C LYS A 45 -18.83 -6.76 -0.66
N LEU A 46 -17.68 -6.14 -0.40
CA LEU A 46 -17.38 -4.76 -0.77
C LEU A 46 -16.41 -4.65 -1.95
N PHE A 47 -15.54 -5.64 -2.10
CA PHE A 47 -14.45 -5.63 -3.06
C PHE A 47 -14.45 -6.90 -3.90
N THR A 48 -14.04 -6.74 -5.15
CA THR A 48 -13.76 -7.84 -6.08
C THR A 48 -12.26 -7.94 -6.27
N LEU A 49 -11.76 -9.16 -6.08
CA LEU A 49 -10.40 -9.56 -6.41
C LEU A 49 -10.51 -10.44 -7.67
N PRO A 50 -10.33 -9.89 -8.88
CA PRO A 50 -10.42 -10.70 -10.10
C PRO A 50 -9.28 -11.72 -10.09
N ALA A 51 -9.49 -12.95 -10.58
CA ALA A 51 -8.41 -13.93 -10.70
C ALA A 51 -7.34 -13.51 -11.73
N THR A 52 -7.79 -12.83 -12.79
CA THR A 52 -6.94 -12.29 -13.86
C THR A 52 -7.46 -10.91 -14.21
N PHE A 53 -6.56 -9.95 -14.37
CA PHE A 53 -6.90 -8.62 -14.84
C PHE A 53 -7.10 -8.58 -16.36
N SER A 54 -7.78 -7.55 -16.86
CA SER A 54 -8.04 -7.33 -18.29
C SER A 54 -6.76 -7.12 -19.09
N GLY A 55 -5.68 -6.69 -18.43
CA GLY A 55 -4.34 -6.62 -19.01
C GLY A 55 -3.63 -7.96 -19.17
N GLY A 56 -4.21 -9.07 -18.68
CA GLY A 56 -3.69 -10.43 -18.83
C GLY A 56 -2.86 -10.96 -17.66
N ALA A 57 -2.54 -10.13 -16.67
CA ALA A 57 -1.81 -10.56 -15.48
C ALA A 57 -2.69 -11.32 -14.48
N THR A 58 -2.14 -12.38 -13.90
CA THR A 58 -2.73 -13.05 -12.73
C THR A 58 -2.69 -12.13 -11.52
N ASN A 59 -3.80 -12.05 -10.79
CA ASN A 59 -3.88 -11.31 -9.55
C ASN A 59 -3.37 -12.15 -8.38
N SER A 60 -2.41 -11.61 -7.62
CA SER A 60 -1.84 -12.26 -6.43
C SER A 60 -2.57 -11.87 -5.15
N ALA A 61 -3.53 -10.95 -5.22
CA ALA A 61 -4.22 -10.46 -4.04
C ALA A 61 -5.12 -11.53 -3.43
N SER A 62 -5.24 -11.50 -2.10
CA SER A 62 -6.13 -12.37 -1.34
C SER A 62 -6.68 -11.68 -0.10
N ILE A 63 -7.84 -12.13 0.37
CA ILE A 63 -8.42 -11.71 1.65
C ILE A 63 -8.02 -12.73 2.71
N ALA A 64 -7.50 -12.25 3.84
CA ALA A 64 -7.14 -13.07 4.99
C ALA A 64 -7.83 -12.56 6.26
N ASN A 65 -8.18 -13.48 7.15
CA ASN A 65 -8.62 -13.13 8.50
C ASN A 65 -7.41 -12.67 9.33
N VAL A 66 -7.58 -11.57 10.04
CA VAL A 66 -6.61 -11.07 11.03
C VAL A 66 -6.57 -12.04 12.22
N THR A 67 -5.36 -12.28 12.73
CA THR A 67 -5.11 -13.20 13.86
C THR A 67 -4.86 -12.48 15.17
N ASN A 68 -4.82 -11.13 15.16
CA ASN A 68 -4.74 -10.31 16.36
C ASN A 68 -5.99 -10.52 17.24
N THR A 69 -5.80 -11.11 18.42
CA THR A 69 -6.89 -11.35 19.38
C THR A 69 -7.50 -10.07 19.94
N SER A 70 -6.78 -8.95 19.88
CA SER A 70 -7.29 -7.62 20.26
C SER A 70 -8.12 -6.95 19.15
N SER A 71 -8.09 -7.51 17.93
CA SER A 71 -8.84 -7.04 16.76
C SER A 71 -9.71 -8.19 16.20
N PRO A 72 -10.62 -8.78 17.00
CA PRO A 72 -11.42 -9.91 16.54
C PRO A 72 -12.33 -9.49 15.38
N ASN A 73 -12.76 -10.45 14.57
CA ASN A 73 -13.64 -10.20 13.43
C ASN A 73 -13.09 -9.09 12.54
N THR A 74 -11.87 -9.25 12.07
CA THR A 74 -11.23 -8.31 11.15
C THR A 74 -10.60 -9.10 10.00
N GLN A 75 -10.65 -8.53 8.80
CA GLN A 75 -9.98 -9.02 7.61
C GLN A 75 -9.03 -7.97 7.07
N ALA A 76 -8.01 -8.44 6.35
CA ALA A 76 -7.08 -7.61 5.59
C ALA A 76 -6.96 -8.14 4.16
N VAL A 77 -6.64 -7.25 3.22
CA VAL A 77 -6.24 -7.65 1.88
C VAL A 77 -4.71 -7.74 1.83
N GLN A 78 -4.19 -8.92 1.53
CA GLN A 78 -2.80 -9.09 1.15
C GLN A 78 -2.70 -8.89 -0.36
N ILE A 79 -2.04 -7.81 -0.80
CA ILE A 79 -1.93 -7.47 -2.22
C ILE A 79 -0.90 -8.37 -2.92
N ILE A 80 0.29 -8.49 -2.35
CA ILE A 80 1.36 -9.39 -2.81
C ILE A 80 2.03 -10.07 -1.62
N ASN A 81 2.72 -11.19 -1.86
CA ASN A 81 3.47 -11.94 -0.86
C ASN A 81 4.85 -12.40 -1.34
N GLY A 82 5.24 -12.03 -2.55
CA GLY A 82 6.48 -12.44 -3.17
C GLY A 82 6.92 -11.51 -4.29
N LYS A 83 8.05 -11.83 -4.91
CA LYS A 83 8.62 -11.07 -6.02
C LYS A 83 7.85 -11.30 -7.31
N LYS A 84 7.88 -10.31 -8.21
CA LYS A 84 7.31 -10.40 -9.57
C LYS A 84 5.81 -10.74 -9.56
N GLN A 85 5.08 -10.14 -8.64
CA GLN A 85 3.64 -10.30 -8.49
C GLN A 85 2.93 -8.99 -8.78
N LEU A 86 1.78 -9.07 -9.44
CA LEU A 86 0.80 -8.00 -9.47
C LEU A 86 -0.35 -8.38 -8.54
N GLY A 87 -0.80 -7.42 -7.74
CA GLY A 87 -1.94 -7.58 -6.86
C GLY A 87 -2.83 -6.35 -6.90
N GLY A 88 -4.14 -6.56 -6.76
CA GLY A 88 -5.09 -5.45 -6.70
C GLY A 88 -6.51 -5.91 -6.42
N PHE A 89 -7.35 -4.96 -6.06
CA PHE A 89 -8.77 -5.17 -5.80
C PHE A 89 -9.54 -3.91 -6.11
N TRP A 90 -10.81 -4.07 -6.48
CA TRP A 90 -11.69 -2.96 -6.83
C TRP A 90 -12.94 -2.99 -5.97
N SER A 91 -13.47 -1.82 -5.61
CA SER A 91 -14.84 -1.75 -5.12
C SER A 91 -15.80 -2.37 -6.12
N ASN A 92 -16.74 -3.18 -5.65
CA ASN A 92 -17.75 -3.82 -6.50
C ASN A 92 -18.99 -2.93 -6.67
N ASP A 93 -19.99 -3.42 -7.41
CA ASP A 93 -21.23 -2.68 -7.68
C ASP A 93 -22.02 -2.31 -6.42
N ALA A 94 -21.88 -3.07 -5.33
CA ALA A 94 -22.49 -2.76 -4.04
C ALA A 94 -21.74 -1.66 -3.26
N ASN A 95 -20.53 -1.28 -3.70
CA ASN A 95 -19.65 -0.33 -3.01
C ASN A 95 -19.03 0.71 -3.97
N ARG A 96 -19.78 1.17 -4.98
CA ARG A 96 -19.30 2.20 -5.92
C ARG A 96 -19.15 3.55 -5.24
N PHE A 97 -18.15 4.30 -5.71
CA PHE A 97 -17.89 5.65 -5.25
C PHE A 97 -18.64 6.68 -6.09
N ASP A 98 -19.43 7.53 -5.44
CA ASP A 98 -20.18 8.63 -6.07
C ASP A 98 -19.38 9.93 -5.96
N LEU A 99 -18.79 10.37 -7.07
CA LEU A 99 -17.96 11.58 -7.12
C LEU A 99 -18.74 12.88 -6.89
N ASN A 100 -20.07 12.83 -6.86
CA ASN A 100 -20.90 14.01 -6.55
C ASN A 100 -21.11 14.21 -5.04
N LYS A 101 -20.46 13.40 -4.20
CA LYS A 101 -20.56 13.46 -2.75
C LYS A 101 -19.18 13.49 -2.13
N ASP A 102 -19.06 14.27 -1.06
CA ASP A 102 -17.86 14.26 -0.23
C ASP A 102 -17.67 12.89 0.41
N ALA A 103 -16.43 12.42 0.44
CA ALA A 103 -16.08 11.22 1.16
C ALA A 103 -14.68 11.27 1.75
N THR A 104 -14.48 10.42 2.74
CA THR A 104 -13.21 10.26 3.44
C THR A 104 -12.89 8.78 3.54
N PHE A 105 -11.73 8.39 2.99
CA PHE A 105 -11.20 7.05 3.12
C PHE A 105 -10.17 7.02 4.25
N LYS A 106 -10.28 6.03 5.12
CA LYS A 106 -9.29 5.76 6.17
C LYS A 106 -8.91 4.29 6.08
N MET A 107 -7.62 4.03 5.97
CA MET A 107 -7.09 2.69 5.86
C MET A 107 -5.78 2.57 6.62
N TRP A 108 -5.52 1.36 7.10
CA TRP A 108 -4.22 0.97 7.59
C TRP A 108 -3.48 0.29 6.46
N VAL A 109 -2.25 0.72 6.19
CA VAL A 109 -1.40 0.16 5.14
C VAL A 109 -0.12 -0.33 5.78
N TYR A 110 0.27 -1.54 5.42
CA TYR A 110 1.56 -2.11 5.77
C TYR A 110 2.32 -2.45 4.49
N LEU A 111 3.48 -1.82 4.29
CA LEU A 111 4.30 -1.94 3.08
C LEU A 111 5.44 -2.97 3.24
N GLY A 112 5.40 -3.80 4.28
CA GLY A 112 6.49 -4.73 4.60
C GLY A 112 7.63 -4.07 5.37
N THR A 113 8.59 -4.89 5.79
CA THR A 113 9.73 -4.52 6.66
C THR A 113 11.08 -4.69 5.98
N SER A 114 11.12 -4.76 4.64
CA SER A 114 12.40 -4.86 3.92
C SER A 114 13.29 -3.68 4.28
N THR A 115 14.33 -3.94 5.07
CA THR A 115 15.32 -2.95 5.51
C THR A 115 16.35 -2.63 4.43
N SER A 116 16.30 -3.34 3.29
CA SER A 116 17.14 -3.11 2.13
C SER A 116 16.35 -2.26 1.14
N THR A 117 16.63 -0.96 1.09
CA THR A 117 16.09 -0.04 0.09
C THR A 117 16.31 -0.56 -1.34
N SER A 118 17.48 -1.15 -1.61
CA SER A 118 17.80 -1.81 -2.89
C SER A 118 16.99 -3.06 -3.25
N LYS A 119 16.04 -3.48 -2.40
CA LYS A 119 15.14 -4.63 -2.63
C LYS A 119 13.68 -4.28 -2.38
N ALA A 120 13.40 -3.07 -1.93
CA ALA A 120 12.05 -2.54 -1.80
C ALA A 120 11.65 -1.96 -3.16
N GLY A 121 10.40 -2.16 -3.54
CA GLY A 121 9.89 -1.82 -4.86
C GLY A 121 8.85 -2.83 -5.34
N ASP A 122 7.93 -2.45 -6.23
CA ASP A 122 7.88 -1.15 -6.92
C ASP A 122 6.96 -0.12 -6.24
N GLY A 123 5.96 -0.57 -5.46
CA GLY A 123 5.09 0.31 -4.68
C GLY A 123 3.62 -0.10 -4.69
N MET A 124 2.74 0.87 -4.42
CA MET A 124 1.29 0.71 -4.47
C MET A 124 0.62 1.97 -5.00
N ALA A 125 -0.50 1.82 -5.70
CA ALA A 125 -1.32 2.94 -6.14
C ALA A 125 -2.74 2.85 -5.56
N PHE A 126 -3.28 4.00 -5.13
CA PHE A 126 -4.70 4.18 -4.94
C PHE A 126 -5.30 4.72 -6.23
N VAL A 127 -6.37 4.10 -6.73
CA VAL A 127 -6.92 4.41 -8.04
C VAL A 127 -8.44 4.62 -7.96
N LEU A 128 -8.90 5.71 -8.56
CA LEU A 128 -10.30 5.92 -8.93
C LEU A 128 -10.41 5.65 -10.43
N GLN A 129 -11.33 4.77 -10.85
CA GLN A 129 -11.44 4.38 -12.26
C GLN A 129 -12.89 4.20 -12.70
N ASN A 130 -13.11 4.43 -14.00
CA ASN A 130 -14.32 4.06 -14.73
C ASN A 130 -13.96 3.40 -16.07
N ASP A 131 -13.07 2.41 -16.00
CA ASP A 131 -12.61 1.58 -17.10
C ASP A 131 -13.73 0.62 -17.55
N PRO A 132 -13.93 0.41 -18.87
CA PRO A 132 -14.93 -0.53 -19.38
C PRO A 132 -14.76 -1.98 -18.89
N SER A 133 -13.56 -2.35 -18.46
CA SER A 133 -13.24 -3.66 -17.88
C SER A 133 -13.76 -3.84 -16.45
N GLY A 134 -14.34 -2.80 -15.84
CA GLY A 134 -14.94 -2.83 -14.52
C GLY A 134 -13.96 -3.30 -13.43
N THR A 135 -14.36 -4.29 -12.64
CA THR A 135 -13.53 -4.84 -11.56
C THR A 135 -12.39 -5.75 -12.04
N SER A 136 -12.18 -5.87 -13.34
CA SER A 136 -11.00 -6.53 -13.90
C SER A 136 -9.94 -5.54 -14.41
N ALA A 137 -10.17 -4.23 -14.31
CA ALA A 137 -9.29 -3.21 -14.87
C ALA A 137 -7.84 -3.33 -14.36
N SER A 138 -6.89 -3.27 -15.30
CA SER A 138 -5.47 -3.03 -15.08
C SER A 138 -4.84 -2.45 -16.35
N ALA A 139 -3.62 -1.95 -16.23
CA ALA A 139 -2.76 -1.72 -17.38
C ALA A 139 -2.53 -3.02 -18.18
N LYS A 140 -2.37 -2.89 -19.49
CA LYS A 140 -2.08 -3.98 -20.43
C LYS A 140 -0.61 -4.37 -20.33
N VAL A 141 -0.32 -5.33 -19.47
CA VAL A 141 1.03 -5.86 -19.26
C VAL A 141 1.22 -7.13 -20.09
N SER A 142 2.02 -7.04 -21.17
CA SER A 142 2.22 -8.15 -22.11
C SER A 142 3.25 -9.20 -21.65
N SER A 143 3.98 -8.94 -20.57
CA SER A 143 4.95 -9.90 -20.02
C SER A 143 5.17 -9.73 -18.52
N SER A 144 5.57 -10.81 -17.85
CA SER A 144 5.93 -10.82 -16.42
C SER A 144 7.12 -9.92 -16.03
N ASN A 145 7.76 -9.27 -17.00
CA ASN A 145 8.96 -8.45 -16.79
C ASN A 145 8.68 -6.93 -16.76
N ILE A 146 7.47 -6.48 -17.11
CA ILE A 146 7.11 -5.04 -17.24
C ILE A 146 5.97 -4.69 -16.27
N ILE A 147 5.84 -5.46 -15.18
CA ILE A 147 4.74 -5.28 -14.22
C ILE A 147 5.10 -4.22 -13.18
N GLY A 148 6.37 -4.18 -12.79
CA GLY A 148 6.83 -3.48 -11.59
C GLY A 148 6.57 -1.98 -11.64
N GLU A 149 7.27 -1.27 -12.53
CA GLU A 149 7.23 0.18 -12.63
C GLU A 149 5.84 0.74 -12.99
N THR A 150 4.97 -0.09 -13.56
CA THR A 150 3.62 0.32 -13.99
C THR A 150 2.63 0.31 -12.83
N LEU A 151 2.93 -0.42 -11.74
CA LEU A 151 2.03 -0.78 -10.65
C LEU A 151 0.71 -1.43 -11.12
N GLY A 152 0.63 -1.89 -12.37
CA GLY A 152 -0.60 -2.33 -13.02
C GLY A 152 -1.59 -1.19 -13.34
N VAL A 153 -1.15 0.06 -13.35
CA VAL A 153 -1.99 1.26 -13.54
C VAL A 153 -1.57 2.06 -14.77
N TRP A 154 -0.28 2.34 -14.90
CA TRP A 154 0.26 3.27 -15.89
C TRP A 154 0.45 2.62 -17.27
N GLY A 155 0.55 3.46 -18.30
CA GLY A 155 0.77 3.01 -19.67
C GLY A 155 2.08 2.23 -19.83
N VAL A 156 2.04 1.21 -20.67
CA VAL A 156 3.10 0.24 -20.89
C VAL A 156 3.46 0.20 -22.37
N ASP A 157 4.74 0.36 -22.69
CA ASP A 157 5.23 0.02 -24.03
C ASP A 157 5.37 -1.50 -24.12
N THR A 158 4.32 -2.15 -24.64
CA THR A 158 4.21 -3.61 -24.68
C THR A 158 5.07 -4.27 -25.75
N ASN A 159 5.71 -3.49 -26.64
CA ASN A 159 6.47 -4.02 -27.78
C ASN A 159 7.81 -3.28 -28.05
N ASN A 160 8.22 -2.37 -27.16
CA ASN A 160 9.44 -1.54 -27.24
C ASN A 160 9.54 -0.71 -28.53
N LYS A 161 8.40 -0.48 -29.18
CA LYS A 161 8.28 0.14 -30.51
C LYS A 161 7.04 1.01 -30.59
N LEU A 162 6.28 1.17 -29.50
CA LEU A 162 5.02 1.87 -29.51
C LEU A 162 5.29 3.39 -29.56
N GLN A 163 5.21 3.95 -30.76
CA GLN A 163 5.45 5.39 -30.98
C GLN A 163 4.16 6.21 -31.03
N ASP A 164 3.02 5.54 -31.22
CA ASP A 164 1.72 6.22 -31.18
C ASP A 164 1.30 6.46 -29.73
N THR A 165 1.19 7.73 -29.36
CA THR A 165 0.88 8.14 -27.98
C THR A 165 -0.54 7.78 -27.56
N GLN A 166 -1.48 7.65 -28.51
CA GLN A 166 -2.85 7.23 -28.22
C GLN A 166 -2.90 5.73 -27.98
N GLU A 167 -2.20 4.94 -28.78
CA GLU A 167 -2.05 3.51 -28.53
C GLU A 167 -1.32 3.23 -27.22
N PHE A 168 -0.31 4.03 -26.85
CA PHE A 168 0.33 3.95 -25.54
C PHE A 168 -0.65 4.28 -24.42
N ALA A 169 -1.42 5.36 -24.51
CA ALA A 169 -2.41 5.72 -23.49
C ALA A 169 -3.48 4.63 -23.29
N LYS A 170 -3.87 3.91 -24.35
CA LYS A 170 -4.82 2.78 -24.30
C LYS A 170 -4.30 1.55 -23.55
N THR A 171 -3.04 1.55 -23.13
CA THR A 171 -2.46 0.48 -22.31
C THR A 171 -2.54 0.75 -20.81
N ALA A 172 -2.84 1.98 -20.37
CA ALA A 172 -3.10 2.28 -18.97
C ALA A 172 -4.52 1.81 -18.56
N ILE A 173 -4.87 1.93 -17.28
CA ILE A 173 -6.28 1.93 -16.88
C ILE A 173 -6.97 3.16 -17.52
N GLN A 174 -8.15 2.95 -18.09
CA GLN A 174 -8.88 4.00 -18.79
C GLN A 174 -9.80 4.77 -17.83
N ASN A 175 -10.00 6.06 -18.12
CA ASN A 175 -10.87 6.96 -17.34
C ASN A 175 -10.54 6.95 -15.84
N SER A 176 -9.26 7.05 -15.50
CA SER A 176 -8.79 6.92 -14.13
C SER A 176 -7.96 8.10 -13.65
N TRP A 177 -7.93 8.24 -12.33
CA TRP A 177 -6.97 9.04 -11.59
C TRP A 177 -6.28 8.13 -10.57
N ALA A 178 -4.98 8.31 -10.39
CA ALA A 178 -4.19 7.50 -9.47
C ALA A 178 -3.25 8.36 -8.63
N LEU A 179 -3.02 7.89 -7.40
CA LEU A 179 -2.02 8.39 -6.47
C LEU A 179 -1.09 7.23 -6.11
N GLU A 180 0.20 7.38 -6.37
CA GLU A 180 1.20 6.36 -6.09
C GLU A 180 1.97 6.62 -4.78
N ALA A 181 2.29 5.53 -4.10
CA ALA A 181 3.25 5.46 -3.02
C ALA A 181 4.37 4.53 -3.48
N VAL A 182 5.43 5.13 -4.04
CA VAL A 182 6.62 4.44 -4.54
C VAL A 182 7.56 4.17 -3.37
N GLN A 183 8.20 3.01 -3.38
CA GLN A 183 9.24 2.66 -2.42
C GLN A 183 10.56 2.47 -3.18
N ASP A 184 11.32 3.56 -3.32
CA ASP A 184 12.66 3.61 -3.96
C ASP A 184 13.81 3.51 -2.94
#